data_AF-A0A8T5EZE1-F1
#
_entry.id   AF-A0A8T5EZE1-F1
#
_cell.length_a   1.000
_cell.length_b   1.000
_cell.length_c   1.000
_cell.angle_alpha   90.00
_cell.angle_beta   90.00
_cell.angle_gamma   90.00
#
_symmetry.space_group_name_H-M   'P 1'
#
loop_
_entity.id
_entity.type
_entity.pdbx_description
1 polymer ?
#
loop_
_entity_poly.entity_id
_entity_poly.type
_entity_poly.pdbx_seq_one_letter_code
_entity_poly.pdbx_strand_id
1 'polypeptide(L)' 'MVKKCIYCNKEISSESVIDFCNSCGKGVWGEKMFNAIVKNMEDANDRGDLCSTNTLGKENFSSQEEEKKSIDF' A
#
# COMPACT_ATOMS: atom_id res chain seq x y z
N MET A 1 13.73 14.83 2.23
CA MET A 1 12.62 15.68 2.75
C MET A 1 11.95 14.92 3.87
N VAL A 2 11.81 15.51 5.05
CA VAL A 2 11.06 14.90 6.17
C VAL A 2 9.56 14.93 5.88
N LYS A 3 8.86 13.81 6.12
CA LYS A 3 7.40 13.75 6.05
C LYS A 3 6.81 14.32 7.33
N LYS A 4 5.54 14.75 7.28
CA LYS A 4 4.81 15.25 8.46
C LYS A 4 3.48 14.54 8.59
N CYS A 5 3.09 14.28 9.84
CA CYS A 5 1.78 13.72 10.16
C CYS A 5 0.66 14.65 9.71
N ILE A 6 -0.26 14.16 8.90
CA ILE A 6 -1.42 14.95 8.42
C ILE A 6 -2.35 15.44 9.55
N TYR A 7 -2.30 14.82 10.73
CA TYR A 7 -3.17 15.15 11.85
C TYR A 7 -2.54 16.10 12.86
N CYS A 8 -1.25 15.92 13.17
CA CYS A 8 -0.59 16.66 14.26
C CYS A 8 0.70 17.36 13.84
N ASN A 9 1.05 17.31 12.55
CA ASN A 9 2.25 17.90 11.96
C ASN A 9 3.59 17.43 12.56
N LYS A 10 3.58 16.40 13.41
CA LYS A 10 4.79 15.75 13.93
C LYS A 10 5.61 15.20 12.77
N GLU A 11 6.93 15.31 12.87
CA GLU A 11 7.85 14.72 11.90
C GLU A 11 7.69 13.19 11.84
N ILE A 12 7.69 12.68 10.61
CA ILE A 12 7.65 11.26 10.27
C ILE A 12 8.85 10.99 9.36
N SER A 13 9.42 9.79 9.48
CA SER A 13 10.47 9.33 8.57
C SER A 13 10.04 9.49 7.12
N SER A 14 10.94 9.96 6.27
CA SER A 14 10.71 10.05 4.83
C SER A 14 10.43 8.69 4.19
N GLU A 15 10.97 7.63 4.79
CA GLU A 15 10.85 6.23 4.35
C GLU A 15 9.51 5.61 4.77
N SER A 16 8.74 6.27 5.62
CA SER A 16 7.43 5.78 6.05
C SER A 16 6.45 5.68 4.87
N VAL A 17 5.80 4.52 4.72
CA VAL A 17 4.73 4.30 3.73
C VAL A 17 3.41 4.98 4.10
N ILE A 18 3.32 5.54 5.31
CA ILE A 18 2.15 6.28 5.82
C ILE A 18 2.49 7.75 6.11
N ASP A 19 1.48 8.62 6.00
CA ASP A 19 1.56 10.07 6.26
C ASP A 19 0.96 10.48 7.61
N PHE A 20 0.74 9.54 8.53
CA PHE A 20 0.25 9.80 9.88
C PHE A 20 1.11 9.07 10.92
N CYS A 21 1.27 9.68 12.09
CA CYS A 21 2.08 9.10 13.15
C CYS A 21 1.31 8.03 13.92
N ASN A 22 2.05 7.15 14.62
CA ASN A 22 1.48 6.04 15.38
C ASN A 22 0.40 6.47 16.38
N SER A 23 0.60 7.57 17.10
CA SER A 23 -0.37 8.04 18.09
C SER A 23 -1.69 8.48 17.44
N CYS A 24 -1.62 9.18 16.31
CA CYS A 24 -2.81 9.61 15.59
C CYS A 24 -3.51 8.43 14.91
N GLY A 25 -2.75 7.55 14.23
CA GLY A 25 -3.31 6.38 13.58
C GLY A 25 -3.99 5.41 14.55
N LYS A 26 -3.32 5.09 15.67
CA LYS A 26 -3.93 4.27 16.73
C LYS A 26 -5.13 4.97 17.38
N GLY A 27 -5.13 6.31 17.48
CA GLY A 27 -6.25 7.08 18.02
C GLY A 27 -7.50 7.05 17.13
N VAL A 28 -7.33 7.01 15.80
CA VAL A 28 -8.44 7.00 14.84
C VAL A 28 -8.98 5.58 14.62
N TRP A 29 -8.10 4.60 14.39
CA TRP A 29 -8.49 3.24 13.97
C TRP A 29 -8.35 2.19 15.08
N GLY A 30 -7.70 2.51 16.20
CA GLY A 30 -7.31 1.52 17.20
C GLY A 30 -6.07 0.72 16.77
N GLU A 31 -5.42 0.06 17.74
CA GLU A 31 -4.14 -0.61 17.52
C GLU A 31 -4.18 -1.73 16.47
N LYS A 32 -5.20 -2.59 16.52
CA LYS A 32 -5.32 -3.73 15.60
C LYS A 32 -5.43 -3.28 14.15
N MET A 33 -6.30 -2.30 13.90
CA MET A 33 -6.57 -1.81 12.55
C MET A 33 -5.42 -0.94 12.04
N PHE A 34 -4.81 -0.12 12.90
CA PHE A 34 -3.59 0.60 12.59
C PHE A 34 -2.49 -0.37 12.12
N ASN A 35 -2.21 -1.43 12.88
CA ASN A 35 -1.19 -2.40 12.51
C ASN A 35 -1.50 -3.10 11.18
N ALA A 36 -2.77 -3.41 10.91
CA ALA A 36 -3.18 -4.00 9.63
C ALA A 36 -2.98 -3.03 8.45
N ILE A 37 -3.32 -1.75 8.63
CA ILE A 37 -3.12 -0.71 7.61
C ILE A 37 -1.62 -0.56 7.30
N VAL A 38 -0.78 -0.42 8.33
CA VAL A 38 0.68 -0.27 8.13
C VAL A 38 1.24 -1.48 7.42
N LYS A 39 0.91 -2.69 7.87
CA LYS A 39 1.38 -3.92 7.23
C LYS A 39 0.95 -4.01 5.76
N ASN A 40 -0.31 -3.73 5.46
CA ASN A 40 -0.80 -3.81 4.07
C ASN A 40 -0.11 -2.79 3.16
N MET A 41 0.21 -1.60 3.69
CA MET A 41 0.93 -0.57 2.94
C MET A 41 2.40 -0.95 2.73
N GLU A 42 3.07 -1.54 3.73
CA GLU A 42 4.42 -2.08 3.61
C GLU A 42 4.46 -3.23 2.59
N ASP A 43 3.53 -4.18 2.69
CA ASP A 43 3.41 -5.28 1.74
C ASP A 43 3.17 -4.77 0.30
N ALA A 44 2.39 -3.70 0.13
CA ALA A 44 2.18 -3.06 -1.17
C ALA A 44 3.42 -2.32 -1.67
N ASN A 45 4.19 -1.70 -0.77
CA ASN A 45 5.46 -1.05 -1.10
C ASN A 45 6.48 -2.07 -1.63
N ASP A 46 6.57 -3.22 -0.96
CA ASP A 46 7.48 -4.30 -1.34
C ASP A 46 7.09 -4.92 -2.70
N ARG A 47 5.81 -4.94 -3.03
CA ARG A 47 5.29 -5.37 -4.35
C ARG A 47 5.41 -4.31 -5.43
N GLY A 48 5.76 -3.06 -5.10
CA GLY A 48 5.77 -1.94 -6.05
C GLY A 48 4.37 -1.44 -6.46
N ASP A 49 3.35 -1.77 -5.67
CA ASP A 49 1.93 -1.48 -5.93
C ASP A 49 1.49 -0.10 -5.37
N LEU A 50 2.40 0.63 -4.71
CA LEU A 50 2.14 1.99 -4.22
C LEU A 50 2.30 3.08 -5.30
N CYS A 51 2.56 2.70 -6.55
CA CYS A 51 2.73 3.65 -7.64
C CYS A 51 1.38 4.17 -8.16
N SER A 52 1.03 5.41 -7.81
CA SER A 52 0.00 6.16 -8.53
C SER A 52 0.54 6.61 -9.89
N THR A 53 0.55 5.72 -10.89
CA THR A 53 0.81 6.09 -12.29
C THR A 53 -0.38 6.86 -12.85
N ASN A 54 -0.50 8.13 -12.48
CA ASN A 54 -1.31 9.10 -13.23
C ASN A 54 -0.55 9.62 -14.47
N THR A 55 0.23 8.74 -15.10
CA THR A 55 0.95 8.98 -16.35
C THR A 55 0.33 8.10 -17.44
N LEU A 56 -0.48 8.74 -18.27
CA LEU A 56 -0.88 8.33 -19.63
C LEU A 56 -0.22 7.03 -20.16
N GLY A 57 -0.97 5.94 -20.19
CA GLY A 57 -0.82 4.88 -21.19
C GLY A 57 -0.08 3.60 -20.78
N LYS A 58 -0.85 2.50 -20.85
CA LYS A 58 -0.47 1.08 -21.03
C LYS A 58 0.25 0.39 -19.88
N GLU A 59 -0.53 -0.32 -19.08
CA GLU A 59 -0.09 -1.59 -18.51
C GLU A 59 -0.95 -2.70 -19.12
N ASN A 60 -0.28 -3.56 -19.88
CA ASN A 60 -0.81 -4.84 -20.34
C ASN A 60 -1.04 -5.70 -19.09
N PHE A 61 -2.29 -5.79 -18.66
CA PHE A 61 -2.71 -6.78 -17.69
C PHE A 61 -2.71 -8.14 -18.40
N SER A 62 -1.60 -8.86 -18.30
CA SER A 62 -1.55 -10.29 -18.58
C SER A 62 -2.39 -10.99 -17.50
N SER A 63 -3.68 -11.15 -17.81
CA SER A 63 -4.57 -12.08 -17.14
C SER A 63 -3.89 -13.44 -17.09
N GLN A 64 -3.83 -14.02 -15.89
CA GLN A 64 -3.60 -15.45 -15.73
C GLN A 64 -4.77 -16.16 -16.41
N GLU A 65 -4.59 -16.62 -17.65
CA GLU A 65 -5.54 -17.52 -18.30
C GLU A 65 -5.37 -18.93 -17.73
N GLU A 66 -6.50 -19.44 -17.28
CA GLU A 66 -6.74 -20.74 -16.69
C GLU A 66 -6.11 -21.88 -17.53
N GLU A 67 -5.26 -22.66 -16.87
CA GLU A 67 -4.85 -23.98 -17.32
C GLU A 67 -6.07 -24.93 -17.33
N LYS A 68 -6.89 -24.87 -18.39
CA LYS A 68 -7.86 -25.93 -18.69
C LYS A 68 -7.12 -27.09 -19.33
N LYS A 69 -6.58 -27.90 -18.43
CA LYS A 69 -6.06 -29.24 -18.64
C LYS A 69 -7.00 -30.07 -19.54
N SER A 70 -6.53 -30.35 -20.74
CA SER A 70 -6.55 -31.65 -21.42
C SER A 70 -7.61 -32.65 -20.96
N ILE A 71 -8.52 -33.02 -21.86
CA ILE A 71 -8.79 -34.43 -22.19
C ILE A 71 -9.32 -34.47 -23.63
N ASP A 72 -8.50 -35.03 -24.51
CA ASP A 72 -8.88 -35.60 -25.80
C ASP A 72 -9.63 -36.91 -25.55
N PHE A 73 -10.88 -37.01 -26.01
CA PHE A 73 -11.41 -38.14 -26.80
C PHE A 73 -12.82 -37.83 -27.32
#